data_AF-A0A453D252-F1
#
_entry.id   AF-A0A453D252-F1
#
_cell.length_a   1.000
_cell.length_b   1.000
_cell.length_c   1.000
_cell.angle_alpha   90.00
_cell.angle_beta   90.00
_cell.angle_gamma   90.00
#
_symmetry.space_group_name_H-M   'P 1'
#
loop_
_entity.id
_entity.type
_entity.pdbx_description
1 polymer ?
#
loop_
_entity_poly.entity_id
_entity_poly.type
_entity_poly.pdbx_seq_one_letter_code
_entity_poly.pdbx_strand_id
1 'polypeptide(L)'
;DPALDISAEERHKIVSCLLDVMVLETSEPITVGYNVKLSSGDVLDVKGTRKLRWGRESSKLYMQKSKRAPGYKEKLEFATKFADEISQGLLFEKAEHIPLLAEVVKICSFMDFYGTAVEHILKSKNLQLFPEDEEFLNTASLGL
;
A
#
# COMPACT_ATOMS: atom_id res chain seq x y z
N ASP A 1 24.32 1.98 -7.94
CA ASP A 1 23.58 1.00 -7.14
C ASP A 1 22.28 0.71 -7.88
N PRO A 2 22.15 -0.40 -8.60
CA PRO A 2 21.01 -0.68 -9.47
C PRO A 2 19.88 -1.24 -8.62
N ALA A 3 19.34 -0.44 -7.69
CA ALA A 3 18.54 -0.98 -6.59
C ALA A 3 17.14 -1.50 -7.00
N LEU A 4 16.68 -1.22 -8.23
CA LEU A 4 15.40 -1.68 -8.77
C LEU A 4 15.54 -1.88 -10.28
N ASP A 5 16.02 -3.05 -10.72
CA ASP A 5 15.99 -3.43 -12.15
C ASP A 5 14.57 -3.85 -12.55
N ILE A 6 13.65 -2.88 -12.56
CA ILE A 6 12.26 -3.07 -13.00
C ILE A 6 12.10 -2.25 -14.27
N SER A 7 11.71 -2.91 -15.37
CA SER A 7 11.50 -2.24 -16.66
C SER A 7 10.40 -1.18 -16.56
N ALA A 8 10.44 -0.16 -17.42
CA ALA A 8 9.41 0.88 -17.45
C ALA A 8 8.00 0.29 -17.66
N GLU A 9 7.86 -0.69 -18.57
CA GLU A 9 6.61 -1.41 -18.80
C GLU A 9 6.08 -2.06 -17.52
N GLU A 10 6.96 -2.73 -16.77
CA GLU A 10 6.55 -3.39 -15.53
C GLU A 10 6.23 -2.39 -14.41
N ARG A 11 6.98 -1.28 -14.30
CA ARG A 11 6.64 -0.19 -13.37
C ARG A 11 5.27 0.40 -13.70
N HIS A 12 4.98 0.69 -14.96
CA HIS A 12 3.69 1.22 -15.40
C HIS A 12 2.55 0.25 -15.11
N LYS A 13 2.75 -1.06 -15.34
CA LYS A 13 1.77 -2.09 -14.98
C LYS A 13 1.48 -2.14 -13.48
N ILE A 14 2.53 -2.07 -12.64
CA ILE A 14 2.39 -2.03 -11.19
C ILE A 14 1.60 -0.78 -10.77
N VAL A 15 1.98 0.39 -11.26
CA VAL A 15 1.32 1.67 -10.95
C VAL A 15 -0.13 1.71 -11.44
N SER A 16 -0.43 1.10 -12.60
CA SER A 16 -1.80 1.01 -13.12
C SER A 16 -2.76 0.33 -12.14
N CYS A 17 -2.27 -0.68 -11.40
CA CYS A 17 -3.08 -1.33 -10.36
C CYS A 17 -3.55 -0.35 -9.27
N LEU A 18 -2.77 0.70 -8.99
CA LEU A 18 -3.14 1.76 -8.06
C LEU A 18 -4.09 2.78 -8.69
N LEU A 19 -3.87 3.13 -9.96
CA LEU A 19 -4.71 4.10 -10.69
C LEU A 19 -6.13 3.58 -10.90
N ASP A 20 -6.27 2.27 -11.12
CA ASP A 20 -7.56 1.60 -11.35
C ASP A 20 -8.26 1.17 -10.04
N VAL A 21 -7.70 1.50 -8.87
CA VAL A 21 -8.22 1.01 -7.60
C VAL A 21 -9.50 1.75 -7.19
N MET A 22 -10.56 1.00 -6.92
CA MET A 22 -11.78 1.50 -6.30
C MET A 22 -11.63 1.52 -4.78
N VAL A 23 -11.67 2.70 -4.17
CA VAL A 23 -11.63 2.84 -2.71
C VAL A 23 -13.03 2.71 -2.13
N LEU A 24 -13.21 1.77 -1.20
CA LEU A 24 -14.48 1.47 -0.54
C LEU A 24 -14.35 1.70 0.97
N GLU A 25 -15.08 2.70 1.48
CA GLU A 25 -15.13 2.97 2.91
C GLU A 25 -16.16 2.08 3.63
N THR A 26 -15.77 1.51 4.77
CA THR A 26 -16.67 0.73 5.64
C THR A 26 -16.78 1.36 7.02
N SER A 27 -17.96 1.28 7.65
CA SER A 27 -18.16 1.73 9.03
C SER A 27 -17.60 0.74 10.06
N GLU A 28 -17.65 -0.55 9.73
CA GLU A 28 -17.19 -1.65 10.57
C GLU A 28 -15.80 -2.15 10.14
N PRO A 29 -15.00 -2.72 11.08
CA PRO A 29 -13.73 -3.36 10.75
C PRO A 29 -13.91 -4.57 9.83
N ILE A 30 -12.90 -4.84 9.00
CA ILE A 30 -12.86 -6.01 8.13
C ILE A 30 -12.50 -7.22 8.98
N THR A 31 -13.42 -8.17 9.13
CA THR A 31 -13.15 -9.39 9.91
C THR A 31 -12.54 -10.46 9.00
N VAL A 32 -11.49 -11.11 9.48
CA VAL A 32 -10.85 -12.26 8.83
C VAL A 32 -10.93 -13.43 9.79
N GLY A 33 -11.42 -14.57 9.30
CA GLY A 33 -11.53 -15.80 10.08
C GLY A 33 -11.15 -17.00 9.24
N TYR A 34 -10.34 -17.91 9.77
CA TYR A 34 -10.03 -19.18 9.13
C TYR A 34 -9.73 -20.27 10.15
N ASN A 35 -9.99 -21.52 9.75
CA ASN A 35 -9.72 -22.70 10.56
C ASN A 35 -8.48 -23.41 10.04
N VAL A 36 -7.54 -23.75 10.93
CA VAL A 36 -6.36 -24.55 10.61
C VAL A 36 -6.48 -25.90 11.29
N LYS A 37 -6.51 -26.97 10.50
CA LYS A 37 -6.41 -28.33 11.04
C LYS A 37 -4.95 -28.66 11.32
N LEU A 38 -4.64 -28.95 12.58
CA LEU A 38 -3.31 -29.31 13.03
C LEU A 38 -3.04 -30.79 12.76
N SER A 39 -1.76 -31.17 12.71
CA SER A 39 -1.34 -32.56 12.58
C SER A 39 -1.78 -33.44 13.75
N SER A 40 -2.07 -32.84 14.92
CA SER A 40 -2.68 -33.53 16.07
C SER A 40 -4.14 -33.95 15.82
N GLY A 41 -4.78 -33.42 14.78
CA GLY A 41 -6.21 -33.59 14.51
C GLY A 41 -7.07 -32.46 15.05
N ASP A 42 -6.53 -31.60 15.90
CA ASP A 42 -7.23 -30.42 16.44
C ASP A 42 -7.52 -29.39 15.35
N VAL A 43 -8.57 -28.59 15.54
CA VAL A 43 -8.91 -27.47 14.66
C VAL A 43 -8.73 -26.17 15.42
N LEU A 44 -7.86 -25.30 14.92
CA LEU A 44 -7.61 -23.97 15.46
C LEU A 44 -8.45 -22.94 14.70
N ASP A 45 -9.40 -22.28 15.39
CA ASP A 45 -10.17 -21.14 14.87
C ASP A 45 -9.37 -19.85 15.08
N VAL A 46 -8.92 -19.24 13.98
CA VAL A 46 -8.17 -17.98 13.99
C VAL A 46 -9.08 -16.86 13.52
N LYS A 47 -9.29 -15.85 14.37
CA LYS A 47 -10.06 -14.64 14.07
C LYS A 47 -9.21 -13.40 14.25
N GLY A 48 -9.37 -12.45 13.34
CA GLY A 48 -8.70 -11.15 13.39
C GLY A 48 -9.55 -10.06 12.75
N THR A 49 -9.19 -8.82 13.01
CA THR A 49 -9.81 -7.65 12.35
C THR A 49 -8.74 -6.80 11.70
N ARG A 50 -9.08 -6.19 10.57
CA ARG A 50 -8.22 -5.28 9.82
C ARG A 50 -8.97 -3.98 9.53
N LYS A 51 -8.21 -2.88 9.48
CA LYS A 51 -8.73 -1.55 9.11
C LYS A 51 -8.57 -1.27 7.61
N LEU A 52 -7.63 -1.94 6.96
CA LEU A 52 -7.38 -1.84 5.53
C LEU A 52 -7.23 -3.24 4.93
N ARG A 53 -7.65 -3.39 3.68
CA ARG A 53 -7.43 -4.60 2.90
C ARG A 53 -7.39 -4.26 1.41
N TRP A 54 -6.32 -4.66 0.72
CA TRP A 54 -6.29 -4.64 -0.74
C TRP A 54 -6.88 -5.93 -1.32
N GLY A 55 -7.99 -5.83 -2.05
CA GLY A 55 -8.58 -6.92 -2.85
C GLY A 55 -8.09 -6.87 -4.30
N ARG A 56 -6.91 -7.47 -4.56
CA ARG A 56 -6.14 -7.29 -5.81
C ARG A 56 -6.93 -7.68 -7.05
N GLU A 57 -7.53 -8.86 -7.02
CA GLU A 57 -8.33 -9.41 -8.14
C GLU A 57 -9.56 -8.56 -8.46
N SER A 58 -10.07 -7.83 -7.46
CA SER A 58 -11.23 -6.97 -7.61
C SER A 58 -10.89 -5.49 -7.82
N SER A 59 -9.59 -5.14 -7.86
CA SER A 59 -9.09 -3.75 -7.86
C SER A 59 -9.80 -2.88 -6.82
N LYS A 60 -9.98 -3.39 -5.59
CA LYS A 60 -10.70 -2.68 -4.52
C LYS A 60 -9.82 -2.52 -3.29
N LEU A 61 -9.73 -1.30 -2.77
CA LEU A 61 -9.13 -1.00 -1.48
C LEU A 61 -10.23 -0.76 -0.46
N TYR A 62 -10.38 -1.68 0.48
CA TYR A 62 -11.35 -1.55 1.56
C TYR A 62 -10.69 -0.84 2.73
N MET A 63 -11.33 0.21 3.24
CA MET A 63 -10.80 1.02 4.32
C MET A 63 -11.88 1.33 5.36
N GLN A 64 -11.59 1.05 6.63
CA GLN A 64 -12.48 1.42 7.71
C GLN A 64 -12.40 2.93 7.96
N LYS A 65 -13.56 3.59 7.96
CA LYS A 65 -13.68 5.01 8.27
C LYS A 65 -13.31 5.29 9.72
N SER A 66 -12.46 6.30 9.95
CA SER A 66 -12.22 6.80 11.30
C SER A 66 -13.38 7.71 11.74
N LYS A 67 -13.89 7.49 12.96
CA LYS A 67 -15.00 8.29 13.52
C LYS A 67 -14.53 9.62 14.14
N ARG A 68 -13.22 9.83 14.28
CA ARG A 68 -12.58 10.98 14.93
C ARG A 68 -11.26 11.31 14.26
N ALA A 69 -10.82 12.57 14.39
CA ALA A 69 -9.48 12.96 14.01
C ALA A 69 -8.45 12.09 14.77
N PRO A 70 -7.52 11.43 14.07
CA PRO A 70 -6.55 10.56 14.71
C PRO A 70 -5.55 11.38 15.53
N GLY A 71 -5.21 10.90 16.72
CA GLY A 71 -4.02 11.37 17.41
C GLY A 71 -2.76 10.85 16.73
N TYR A 72 -1.59 11.27 17.21
CA TYR A 72 -0.30 10.85 16.65
C TYR A 72 -0.12 9.33 16.61
N LYS A 73 -0.57 8.63 17.66
CA LYS A 73 -0.51 7.17 17.74
C LYS A 73 -1.38 6.52 16.66
N GLU A 74 -2.64 6.94 16.55
CA GLU A 74 -3.58 6.40 15.57
C GLU A 74 -3.12 6.70 14.14
N LYS A 75 -2.53 7.87 13.90
CA LYS A 75 -1.94 8.24 12.61
C LYS A 75 -0.77 7.33 12.25
N LEU A 76 0.12 7.04 13.19
CA LEU A 76 1.25 6.12 12.97
C LEU A 76 0.77 4.68 12.73
N GLU A 77 -0.22 4.21 13.50
CA GLU A 77 -0.83 2.89 13.29
C GLU A 77 -1.48 2.77 11.92
N PHE A 78 -2.20 3.81 11.49
CA PHE A 78 -2.80 3.87 10.15
C PHE A 78 -1.71 3.86 9.08
N ALA A 79 -0.73 4.75 9.15
CA ALA A 79 0.35 4.86 8.17
C ALA A 79 1.13 3.54 8.02
N THR A 80 1.38 2.85 9.13
CA THR A 80 2.04 1.54 9.12
C THR A 80 1.19 0.50 8.37
N LYS A 81 -0.09 0.35 8.74
CA LYS A 81 -0.99 -0.61 8.09
C LYS A 81 -1.25 -0.29 6.62
N PHE A 82 -1.40 0.99 6.31
CA PHE A 82 -1.58 1.49 4.95
C PHE A 82 -0.36 1.13 4.10
N ALA A 83 0.84 1.44 4.57
CA ALA A 83 2.05 1.13 3.85
C ALA A 83 2.26 -0.37 3.62
N ASP A 84 1.97 -1.20 4.64
CA ASP A 84 2.06 -2.65 4.52
C ASP A 84 1.09 -3.20 3.47
N GLU A 85 -0.18 -2.79 3.49
CA GLU A 85 -1.21 -3.27 2.56
C GLU A 85 -0.96 -2.78 1.12
N ILE A 86 -0.59 -1.51 0.94
CA ILE A 86 -0.27 -0.96 -0.40
C ILE A 86 0.96 -1.64 -0.99
N SER A 87 2.03 -1.80 -0.21
CA SER A 87 3.29 -2.35 -0.72
C SER A 87 3.16 -3.84 -1.07
N GLN A 88 2.43 -4.61 -0.25
CA GLN A 88 2.11 -5.99 -0.57
C GLN A 88 1.19 -6.11 -1.79
N GLY A 89 0.22 -5.20 -1.94
CA GLY A 89 -0.68 -5.18 -3.09
C GLY A 89 0.06 -4.93 -4.41
N LEU A 90 0.97 -3.94 -4.42
CA LEU A 90 1.70 -3.52 -5.62
C LEU A 90 2.86 -4.44 -5.99
N LEU A 91 3.62 -4.93 -5.01
CA LEU A 91 4.86 -5.66 -5.24
C LEU A 91 4.77 -7.14 -4.86
N PHE A 92 3.58 -7.75 -4.98
CA PHE A 92 3.38 -9.16 -4.60
C PHE A 92 4.28 -10.14 -5.40
N GLU A 93 4.68 -9.80 -6.63
CA GLU A 93 5.63 -10.59 -7.46
C GLU A 93 7.10 -10.24 -7.17
N LYS A 94 7.35 -9.19 -6.39
CA LYS A 94 8.68 -8.63 -6.10
C LYS A 94 8.85 -8.41 -4.60
N ALA A 95 8.68 -9.50 -3.85
CA ALA A 95 8.58 -9.49 -2.39
C ALA A 95 9.82 -8.86 -1.70
N GLU A 96 10.99 -8.95 -2.32
CA GLU A 96 12.25 -8.35 -1.90
C GLU A 96 12.19 -6.82 -1.80
N HIS A 97 11.31 -6.17 -2.58
CA HIS A 97 11.19 -4.71 -2.62
C HIS A 97 10.07 -4.18 -1.71
N ILE A 98 9.21 -5.06 -1.18
CA ILE A 98 8.10 -4.69 -0.27
C ILE A 98 8.59 -3.88 0.95
N PRO A 99 9.66 -4.27 1.67
CA PRO A 99 10.08 -3.55 2.87
C PRO A 99 10.51 -2.10 2.57
N LEU A 100 11.18 -1.88 1.45
CA LEU A 100 11.63 -0.55 1.04
C LEU A 100 10.44 0.35 0.69
N LEU A 101 9.50 -0.16 -0.10
CA LEU A 101 8.29 0.60 -0.45
C LEU A 101 7.43 0.89 0.78
N ALA A 102 7.28 -0.08 1.68
CA ALA A 102 6.50 0.09 2.91
C ALA A 102 7.12 1.16 3.82
N GLU A 103 8.44 1.24 3.92
CA GLU A 103 9.10 2.28 4.69
C GLU A 103 8.80 3.68 4.12
N VAL A 104 8.96 3.86 2.80
CA VAL A 104 8.73 5.14 2.12
C VAL A 104 7.26 5.56 2.24
N VAL A 105 6.33 4.67 1.90
CA VAL A 105 4.88 4.95 1.95
C VAL A 105 4.43 5.26 3.38
N LYS A 106 4.99 4.58 4.40
CA LYS A 106 4.67 4.85 5.81
C LYS A 106 5.05 6.27 6.21
N ILE A 107 6.27 6.71 5.88
CA ILE A 107 6.73 8.06 6.24
C ILE A 107 5.91 9.10 5.48
N CYS A 108 5.70 8.91 4.17
CA CYS A 108 4.89 9.81 3.37
C CYS A 108 3.44 9.91 3.89
N SER A 109 2.79 8.77 4.17
CA SER A 109 1.44 8.72 4.74
C SER A 109 1.36 9.40 6.11
N PHE A 110 2.35 9.19 6.98
CA PHE A 110 2.40 9.84 8.28
C PHE A 110 2.55 11.37 8.17
N MET A 111 3.18 11.86 7.09
CA MET A 111 3.36 13.27 6.78
C MET A 111 2.25 13.83 5.87
N ASP A 112 1.13 13.10 5.70
CA ASP A 112 0.02 13.46 4.80
C ASP A 112 0.46 13.76 3.36
N PHE A 113 1.51 13.05 2.90
CA PHE A 113 2.13 13.25 1.59
C PHE A 113 2.55 14.70 1.31
N TYR A 114 2.95 15.44 2.35
CA TYR A 114 3.42 16.82 2.22
C TYR A 114 4.62 16.91 1.26
N GLY A 115 4.48 17.71 0.20
CA GLY A 115 5.38 17.67 -0.95
C GLY A 115 6.87 17.80 -0.62
N THR A 116 7.25 18.72 0.28
CA THR A 116 8.66 18.89 0.65
C THR A 116 9.20 17.74 1.50
N ALA A 117 8.35 17.07 2.29
CA ALA A 117 8.72 15.87 3.03
C ALA A 117 8.92 14.68 2.07
N VAL A 118 8.04 14.53 1.08
CA VAL A 118 8.16 13.52 0.03
C VAL A 118 9.46 13.72 -0.77
N GLU A 119 9.73 14.94 -1.22
CA GLU A 119 10.95 15.28 -1.95
C GLU A 119 12.21 14.94 -1.15
N HIS A 120 12.22 15.28 0.15
CA HIS A 120 13.33 14.95 1.04
C HIS A 120 13.55 13.44 1.15
N ILE A 121 12.47 12.65 1.32
CA ILE A 121 12.56 11.20 1.44
C ILE A 121 13.12 10.59 0.16
N LEU A 122 12.61 10.99 -1.01
CA LEU A 122 13.08 10.49 -2.30
C LEU A 122 14.59 10.74 -2.47
N LYS A 123 15.06 11.96 -2.19
CA LYS A 123 16.50 12.30 -2.21
C LYS A 123 17.31 11.44 -1.23
N SER A 124 16.83 11.29 0.01
CA SER A 124 17.52 10.52 1.05
C SER A 124 17.65 9.03 0.73
N LYS A 125 16.68 8.47 0.00
CA LYS A 125 16.64 7.07 -0.43
C LYS A 125 17.23 6.87 -1.82
N ASN A 126 17.82 7.92 -2.43
CA ASN A 126 18.34 7.91 -3.79
C ASN A 126 17.32 7.41 -4.82
N LEU A 127 16.06 7.80 -4.65
CA LEU A 127 14.96 7.50 -5.55
C LEU A 127 14.77 8.69 -6.50
N GLN A 128 14.67 8.39 -7.79
CA GLN A 128 14.38 9.36 -8.83
C GLN A 128 13.15 8.93 -9.62
N LEU A 129 12.35 9.91 -10.05
CA LEU A 129 11.31 9.68 -11.03
C LEU A 129 11.94 9.74 -12.42
N PHE A 130 11.75 8.72 -13.24
CA PHE A 130 12.24 8.73 -14.61
C PHE A 130 11.28 9.53 -15.53
N PRO A 131 11.78 10.22 -16.57
CA PRO A 131 10.93 11.01 -17.46
C PRO A 131 9.78 10.21 -18.09
N GLU A 132 10.02 8.94 -18.42
CA GLU A 132 8.99 8.07 -19.01
C GLU A 132 7.86 7.76 -18.01
N ASP A 133 8.19 7.61 -16.73
CA ASP A 133 7.21 7.39 -15.66
C ASP A 133 6.39 8.68 -15.41
N GLU A 134 7.03 9.86 -15.50
CA GLU A 134 6.36 11.17 -15.38
C GLU A 134 5.37 11.39 -16.54
N GLU A 135 5.77 11.10 -17.78
CA GLU A 135 4.89 11.15 -18.95
C GLU A 135 3.69 10.19 -18.79
N PHE A 136 3.94 8.96 -18.34
CA PHE A 136 2.88 7.99 -18.07
C PHE A 136 1.88 8.49 -17.00
N LEU A 137 2.36 9.04 -15.88
CA LEU A 137 1.49 9.57 -14.83
C LEU A 137 0.68 10.79 -15.28
N ASN A 138 1.29 11.68 -16.06
CA ASN A 138 0.62 12.86 -16.62
C ASN A 138 -0.49 12.48 -17.60
N THR A 139 -0.27 11.45 -18.43
CA THR A 139 -1.30 10.97 -19.36
C THR A 139 -2.45 10.26 -18.62
N ALA A 140 -2.15 9.46 -17.60
CA ALA A 140 -3.17 8.77 -16.80
C ALA A 140 -4.04 9.75 -15.98
N SER A 141 -3.45 10.81 -15.44
CA SER A 141 -4.16 11.83 -14.65
C SER A 141 -5.06 12.75 -15.47
N LEU A 142 -4.84 12.87 -16.78
CA LEU A 142 -5.74 13.56 -17.71
C LEU A 142 -7.05 12.79 -17.98
N GLY A 143 -7.12 11.51 -17.61
CA GLY A 143 -8.31 10.65 -17.78
C GLY A 143 -9.16 10.43 -16.51
N LEU A 144 -8.72 10.97 -15.36
CA LEU A 144 -9.43 10.96 -14.06
C LEU A 144 -10.22 12.27 -13.86
#